data_AF-A0A1Q4VGI4-F1
#
_entry.id   AF-A0A1Q4VGI4-F1
#
_cell.length_a   1.000
_cell.length_b   1.000
_cell.length_c   1.000
_cell.angle_alpha   90.00
_cell.angle_beta   90.00
_cell.angle_gamma   90.00
#
_symmetry.space_group_name_H-M   'P 1'
#
loop_
_entity.id
_entity.type
_entity.pdbx_description
1 polymer ?
#
loop_
_entity_poly.entity_id
_entity_poly.type
_entity_poly.pdbx_seq_one_letter_code
_entity_poly.pdbx_strand_id
1 'polypeptide(L)' 'MRVSFDGVTPVPRMLLVSEFLLRPDFRVELDGSVFVAVGDRVSYEDGTIAVTCPTGQRRRHPARNSYWICR' A
#
# COMPACT_ATOMS: atom_id res chain seq x y z
N MET A 1 -0.95 -3.83 -13.92
CA MET A 1 0.51 -3.93 -13.63
C MET A 1 0.66 -4.27 -12.15
N ARG A 2 1.19 -5.44 -11.80
CA ARG A 2 1.30 -5.91 -10.41
C ARG A 2 2.63 -5.43 -9.83
N VAL A 3 2.59 -4.53 -8.85
CA VAL A 3 3.81 -4.07 -8.17
C VAL A 3 3.73 -4.55 -6.71
N SER A 4 4.66 -5.44 -6.37
CA SER A 4 4.81 -6.03 -5.05
C SER A 4 5.84 -5.19 -4.28
N PHE A 5 5.41 -4.48 -3.24
CA PHE A 5 6.31 -3.84 -2.29
C PHE A 5 6.52 -4.80 -1.12
N ASP A 6 7.74 -5.31 -0.95
CA ASP A 6 8.12 -6.17 0.19
C ASP A 6 8.78 -5.29 1.25
N GLY A 7 8.03 -4.33 1.77
CA GLY A 7 8.48 -3.46 2.87
C GLY A 7 8.05 -4.04 4.20
N VAL A 8 8.99 -4.52 5.01
CA VAL A 8 8.71 -4.94 6.39
C VAL A 8 8.74 -3.71 7.30
N THR A 9 7.63 -3.40 7.96
CA THR A 9 7.56 -2.29 8.91
C THR A 9 8.57 -2.53 10.05
N PRO A 10 9.54 -1.62 10.30
CA PRO A 10 10.48 -1.80 11.40
C PRO A 10 9.74 -1.52 12.71
N VAL A 11 9.82 -2.47 13.66
CA VAL A 11 9.29 -2.43 15.04
C VAL A 11 7.75 -2.48 15.20
N PRO A 12 7.20 -3.03 16.32
CA PRO A 12 5.91 -3.73 16.33
C PRO A 12 4.71 -2.80 16.53
N ARG A 13 4.55 -1.81 15.66
CA ARG A 13 3.42 -0.90 15.70
C ARG A 13 2.66 -0.91 14.39
N MET A 14 1.35 -0.88 14.54
CA MET A 14 0.41 -0.70 13.45
C MET A 14 0.72 0.63 12.75
N LEU A 15 0.89 0.61 11.43
CA LEU A 15 1.14 1.82 10.64
C LEU A 15 -0.15 2.32 10.02
N LEU A 16 -0.35 3.62 10.08
CA LEU A 16 -1.39 4.30 9.33
C LEU A 16 -0.78 4.80 8.01
N VAL A 17 -1.27 4.30 6.89
CA VAL A 17 -0.80 4.65 5.55
C VAL A 17 -1.87 5.47 4.85
N SER A 18 -1.53 6.69 4.44
CA SER A 18 -2.39 7.57 3.63
C SER A 18 -1.84 7.77 2.22
N GLU A 19 -0.53 7.68 2.05
CA GLU A 19 0.16 7.77 0.78
C GLU A 19 1.45 6.94 0.82
N PHE A 20 1.95 6.52 -0.35
CA PHE A 20 3.27 5.90 -0.46
C PHE A 20 3.84 6.00 -1.87
N LEU A 21 5.15 5.83 -1.96
CA LEU A 21 5.87 5.67 -3.23
C LEU A 21 5.91 4.19 -3.59
N LEU A 22 5.19 3.82 -4.63
CA LEU A 22 5.22 2.47 -5.19
C LEU A 22 6.40 2.29 -6.16
N ARG A 23 6.95 3.38 -6.68
CA ARG A 23 8.23 3.45 -7.38
C ARG A 23 8.87 4.80 -7.05
N PRO A 24 10.19 4.98 -7.24
CA PRO A 24 10.83 6.28 -7.01
C PRO A 24 10.15 7.45 -7.75
N ASP A 25 9.46 7.15 -8.85
CA ASP A 25 8.77 8.05 -9.77
C ASP A 25 7.25 7.83 -9.81
N PHE A 26 6.67 7.01 -8.93
CA PHE A 26 5.23 6.72 -8.94
C PHE A 26 4.65 6.75 -7.53
N ARG A 27 3.73 7.70 -7.31
CA ARG A 27 3.08 7.93 -6.03
C ARG A 27 1.63 7.43 -6.06
N VAL A 28 1.18 6.88 -4.95
CA VAL A 28 -0.21 6.46 -4.72
C VAL A 28 -0.74 7.13 -3.47
N GLU A 29 -1.91 7.76 -3.58
CA GLU A 29 -2.66 8.36 -2.48
C GLU A 29 -3.93 7.56 -2.24
N LEU A 30 -4.22 7.24 -0.98
CA LEU A 30 -5.42 6.52 -0.56
C LEU A 30 -6.61 7.46 -0.37
N ASP A 31 -7.82 6.96 -0.62
CA ASP A 31 -9.06 7.70 -0.36
C ASP A 31 -9.36 7.83 1.14
N GLY A 32 -8.85 6.88 1.93
CA GLY A 32 -8.86 6.92 3.39
C GLY A 32 -7.63 6.23 3.94
N SER A 33 -7.15 6.67 5.10
CA SER A 33 -5.95 6.07 5.70
C SER A 33 -6.21 4.63 6.11
N VAL A 34 -5.25 3.75 5.85
CA VAL A 34 -5.36 2.30 6.10
C VAL A 34 -4.38 1.88 7.19
N PHE A 35 -4.86 1.12 8.16
CA PHE A 35 -4.00 0.48 9.14
C PHE A 35 -3.38 -0.80 8.57
N VAL A 36 -2.05 -0.88 8.64
CA VAL A 36 -1.26 -2.03 8.21
C VAL A 36 -0.55 -2.60 9.43
N ALA A 37 -0.76 -3.88 9.70
CA ALA A 37 -0.12 -4.58 10.81
C ALA A 37 1.24 -5.14 10.38
N VAL A 38 2.03 -5.58 11.36
CA VAL A 38 3.31 -6.25 11.10
C VAL A 38 3.06 -7.54 10.33
N GLY A 39 3.81 -7.72 9.23
CA GLY A 39 3.71 -8.91 8.38
C GLY A 39 2.61 -8.85 7.33
N ASP A 40 1.76 -7.82 7.33
CA ASP A 40 0.82 -7.59 6.24
C ASP A 40 1.59 -7.25 4.94
N ARG A 41 1.20 -7.87 3.84
CA ARG A 41 1.71 -7.57 2.51
C ARG A 41 0.81 -6.57 1.81
N VAL A 42 1.40 -5.52 1.22
CA VAL A 42 0.66 -4.48 0.50
C VAL A 42 0.96 -4.55 -1.00
N SER A 43 -0.07 -4.61 -1.84
CA SER A 43 0.04 -4.54 -3.30
C SER A 43 -0.86 -3.46 -3.88
N TYR A 44 -0.48 -2.90 -5.03
CA TYR A 44 -1.32 -1.99 -5.81
C TYR A 44 -1.80 -2.69 -7.09
N GLU A 45 -3.11 -2.76 -7.27
CA GLU A 45 -3.80 -3.46 -8.36
C GLU A 45 -4.99 -2.61 -8.83
N ASP A 46 -4.95 -2.19 -10.10
CA ASP A 46 -6.06 -1.53 -10.81
C ASP A 46 -6.73 -0.40 -10.00
N GLY A 47 -5.95 0.58 -9.53
CA GLY A 47 -6.51 1.70 -8.75
C GLY A 47 -6.81 1.37 -7.29
N THR A 48 -6.49 0.16 -6.84
CA THR A 48 -6.85 -0.33 -5.51
C THR A 48 -5.63 -0.84 -4.78
N ILE A 49 -5.58 -0.61 -3.48
CA ILE A 49 -4.54 -1.14 -2.60
C ILE A 49 -5.08 -2.37 -1.92
N ALA A 50 -4.36 -3.48 -2.03
CA ALA A 50 -4.69 -4.73 -1.39
C ALA A 50 -3.73 -5.00 -0.24
N VAL A 51 -4.28 -5.19 0.96
CA VAL A 51 -3.55 -5.59 2.15
C VAL A 51 -3.87 -7.06 2.42
N THR A 52 -2.84 -7.90 2.45
CA THR A 52 -2.95 -9.35 2.69
C THR A 52 -2.27 -9.68 4.00
N CYS A 53 -3.06 -10.10 4.98
CA CYS A 53 -2.54 -10.52 6.27
C CYS A 53 -1.75 -11.84 6.14
N PRO A 54 -0.85 -12.15 7.09
CA PRO A 54 -0.11 -13.41 7.11
C PRO A 54 -1.00 -14.66 7.08
N THR A 55 -2.23 -14.55 7.60
CA THR A 55 -3.25 -15.60 7.56
C THR A 55 -3.91 -15.80 6.20
N GLY A 56 -3.56 -14.97 5.20
CA GLY A 56 -4.14 -14.99 3.86
C GLY A 56 -5.41 -14.14 3.71
N GLN A 57 -5.93 -13.56 4.79
CA GLN A 57 -7.07 -12.64 4.68
C GLN A 57 -6.68 -11.42 3.86
N ARG A 58 -7.48 -11.08 2.85
CA ARG A 58 -7.22 -9.98 1.93
C ARG A 58 -8.28 -8.88 2.05
N ARG A 59 -7.84 -7.64 2.19
CA ARG A 59 -8.68 -6.43 2.25
C ARG A 59 -8.28 -5.49 1.12
N ARG A 60 -9.26 -4.76 0.56
CA ARG A 60 -9.06 -3.83 -0.55
C ARG A 60 -9.49 -2.44 -0.15
N HIS A 61 -8.68 -1.45 -0.51
CA HIS A 61 -8.88 -0.04 -0.21
C HIS A 61 -8.72 0.77 -1.49
N PRO A 62 -9.69 1.62 -1.84
CA PRO A 62 -9.59 2.44 -3.05
C PRO A 62 -8.44 3.44 -2.92
N ALA A 63 -7.65 3.58 -4.00
CA ALA A 63 -6.76 4.73 -4.12
C ALA A 63 -7.58 5.94 -4.58
N ARG A 64 -7.29 7.10 -4.00
CA ARG A 64 -7.85 8.38 -4.41
C ARG A 64 -7.23 8.83 -5.72
N ASN A 65 -5.91 8.70 -5.81
CA ASN A 65 -5.13 9.12 -6.96
C ASN A 65 -3.85 8.29 -7.07
N SER A 66 -3.34 8.16 -8.28
CA SER A 66 -2.01 7.61 -8.53
C SER A 66 -1.41 8.28 -9.74
N TYR A 67 -0.19 8.78 -9.62
CA TYR A 67 0.43 9.58 -10.66
C TYR A 67 1.93 9.35 -10.74
N TRP A 68 2.44 9.57 -11.95
CA TRP A 68 3.85 9.63 -12.22
C TRP A 68 4.38 10.99 -11.78
N ILE A 69 5.49 10.97 -11.04
CA ILE A 69 6.26 12.16 -10.71
C ILE A 69 7.14 12.43 -11.93
N CYS A 70 6.63 13.20 -12.89
CA CYS A 70 7.46 13.71 -13.98
C CYS A 70 8.50 14.67 -13.37
N ARG A 71 9.79 14.34 -13.52
CA ARG A 71 10.89 15.25 -13.19
C ARG A 71 11.18 16.21 -14.33
#